data_AF-A0A7W3NFV0-F1
#
_entry.id   AF-A0A7W3NFV0-F1
#
_cell.length_a   1.000
_cell.length_b   1.000
_cell.length_c   1.000
_cell.angle_alpha   90.00
_cell.angle_beta   90.00
_cell.angle_gamma   90.00
#
_symmetry.space_group_name_H-M   'P 1'
#
loop_
_entity.id
_entity.type
_entity.pdbx_description
1 polymer ?
#
loop_
_entity_poly.entity_id
_entity_poly.type
_entity_poly.pdbx_seq_one_letter_code
_entity_poly.pdbx_strand_id
1 'polypeptide(L)'
;MSFFAVAKAENVKEVLTILVNRELEEQEDFGIRAHIDDFSIEGLYGEFFRDEKGLFIESHILDYPHHIRKMSPKERDTYIQSHVEKNAKAFWRDHPFYAELYLREFKKYKVVGKEVGNAFSPHFSDEFYFITAKLIITETDWYGEDFHIIQIDLADRNYQLIFELTLEE
;
A
#
# COMPACT_ATOMS: atom_id res chain seq x y z
N MET A 1 -18.55 10.09 1.73
CA MET A 1 -19.00 9.16 2.78
C MET A 1 -17.84 9.04 3.75
N SER A 2 -18.05 9.27 5.04
CA SER A 2 -16.98 9.20 6.04
C SER A 2 -17.09 7.87 6.78
N PHE A 3 -16.01 7.10 6.81
CA PHE A 3 -15.93 5.86 7.56
C PHE A 3 -15.32 6.13 8.93
N PHE A 4 -15.93 5.61 9.97
CA PHE A 4 -15.44 5.71 11.34
C PHE A 4 -15.31 4.31 11.91
N ALA A 5 -14.16 4.02 12.52
CA ALA A 5 -13.94 2.80 13.28
C ALA A 5 -13.55 3.18 14.71
N VAL A 6 -14.09 2.46 15.69
CA VAL A 6 -13.78 2.66 17.11
C VAL A 6 -13.08 1.42 17.63
N ALA A 7 -11.91 1.59 18.21
CA ALA A 7 -11.14 0.52 18.83
C ALA A 7 -10.79 0.90 20.28
N LYS A 8 -10.80 -0.08 21.17
CA LYS A 8 -10.26 0.07 22.52
C LYS A 8 -8.75 -0.19 22.44
N ALA A 9 -7.94 0.78 22.86
CA ALA A 9 -6.50 0.69 22.87
C ALA A 9 -5.92 1.63 23.96
N GLU A 10 -4.72 1.32 24.44
CA GLU A 10 -3.98 2.13 25.41
C GLU A 10 -3.29 3.34 24.75
N ASN A 11 -2.95 3.24 23.46
CA ASN A 11 -2.24 4.27 22.72
C ASN A 11 -2.41 4.13 21.19
N VAL A 12 -1.98 5.16 20.45
CA VAL A 12 -2.07 5.21 18.97
C VAL A 12 -1.34 4.06 18.29
N LYS A 13 -0.21 3.60 18.84
CA LYS A 13 0.56 2.49 18.25
C LYS A 13 -0.25 1.19 18.30
N GLU A 14 -0.98 0.94 19.38
CA GLU A 14 -1.86 -0.22 19.49
C GLU A 14 -3.07 -0.09 18.55
N VAL A 15 -3.67 1.09 18.40
CA VAL A 15 -4.73 1.34 17.40
C VAL A 15 -4.24 0.97 15.99
N LEU A 16 -3.04 1.43 15.61
CA LEU A 16 -2.44 1.10 14.31
C LEU A 16 -2.22 -0.40 14.14
N THR A 17 -1.73 -1.10 15.18
CA THR A 17 -1.58 -2.56 15.13
C THR A 17 -2.91 -3.27 14.91
N ILE A 18 -3.97 -2.85 15.62
CA ILE A 18 -5.32 -3.42 15.45
C ILE A 18 -5.81 -3.20 14.02
N LEU A 19 -5.64 -1.99 13.49
CA LEU A 19 -6.06 -1.64 12.13
C LEU A 19 -5.30 -2.47 11.08
N VAL A 20 -3.98 -2.56 11.20
CA VAL A 20 -3.13 -3.36 10.29
C VAL A 20 -3.56 -4.82 10.31
N ASN A 21 -3.76 -5.42 11.48
CA ASN A 21 -4.17 -6.81 11.58
C ASN A 21 -5.54 -7.03 10.92
N ARG A 22 -6.49 -6.11 11.12
CA ARG A 22 -7.79 -6.19 10.45
C ARG A 22 -7.66 -6.14 8.93
N GLU A 23 -6.90 -5.18 8.40
CA GLU A 23 -6.70 -5.04 6.93
C GLU A 23 -5.98 -6.25 6.33
N LEU A 24 -5.17 -6.98 7.10
CA LEU A 24 -4.50 -8.21 6.67
C LEU A 24 -5.38 -9.46 6.82
N GLU A 25 -6.42 -9.42 7.66
CA GLU A 25 -7.44 -10.48 7.80
C GLU A 25 -8.54 -10.38 6.74
N GLU A 26 -8.76 -9.20 6.15
CA GLU A 26 -9.68 -9.01 5.03
C GLU A 26 -9.20 -9.80 3.78
N GLN A 27 -10.15 -10.30 2.97
CA GLN A 27 -9.97 -11.47 2.08
C GLN A 27 -8.76 -11.38 1.14
N GLU A 28 -8.16 -12.54 0.82
CA GLU A 28 -6.95 -12.67 0.00
C GLU A 28 -7.03 -11.97 -1.38
N ASP A 29 -8.23 -11.77 -1.93
CA ASP A 29 -8.44 -11.20 -3.27
C ASP A 29 -8.68 -9.67 -3.28
N PHE A 30 -8.80 -9.01 -2.12
CA PHE A 30 -9.01 -7.56 -2.05
C PHE A 30 -8.34 -6.91 -0.83
N GLY A 31 -8.17 -5.59 -0.86
CA GLY A 31 -7.59 -4.84 0.25
C GLY A 31 -6.06 -4.80 0.25
N ILE A 32 -5.48 -4.51 1.41
CA ILE A 32 -4.06 -4.13 1.50
C ILE A 32 -3.12 -5.27 1.12
N ARG A 33 -3.49 -6.52 1.43
CA ARG A 33 -2.68 -7.70 1.10
C ARG A 33 -2.61 -7.93 -0.41
N ALA A 34 -3.75 -7.90 -1.07
CA ALA A 34 -3.83 -7.99 -2.54
C ALA A 34 -3.05 -6.85 -3.20
N HIS A 35 -3.10 -5.64 -2.63
CA HIS A 35 -2.32 -4.49 -3.11
C HIS A 35 -0.80 -4.70 -2.95
N ILE A 36 -0.34 -5.30 -1.84
CA ILE A 36 1.08 -5.65 -1.63
C ILE A 36 1.55 -6.71 -2.64
N ASP A 37 0.71 -7.70 -2.90
CA ASP A 37 1.03 -8.83 -3.79
C ASP A 37 0.97 -8.46 -5.28
N ASP A 38 0.22 -7.41 -5.63
CA ASP A 38 0.12 -6.92 -7.00
C ASP A 38 1.36 -6.09 -7.42
N PHE A 39 2.08 -6.61 -8.41
CA PHE A 39 3.22 -5.95 -9.04
C PHE A 39 2.85 -5.20 -10.33
N SER A 40 1.55 -5.00 -10.58
CA SER A 40 1.04 -4.09 -11.60
C SER A 40 1.07 -2.62 -11.13
N ILE A 41 0.74 -1.69 -12.03
CA ILE A 41 0.66 -0.27 -11.69
C ILE A 41 -0.48 0.07 -10.70
N GLU A 42 -1.44 -0.85 -10.52
CA GLU A 42 -2.55 -0.69 -9.57
C GLU A 42 -2.21 -1.21 -8.16
N GLY A 43 -1.14 -2.00 -8.06
CA GLY A 43 -0.61 -2.51 -6.79
C GLY A 43 0.44 -1.59 -6.17
N LEU A 44 1.14 -2.10 -5.16
CA LEU A 44 2.20 -1.37 -4.45
C LEU A 44 3.33 -0.92 -5.39
N TYR A 45 3.52 -1.62 -6.51
CA TYR A 45 4.50 -1.22 -7.52
C TYR A 45 4.18 0.17 -8.11
N GLY A 46 2.89 0.52 -8.24
CA GLY A 46 2.43 1.82 -8.70
C GLY A 46 2.98 2.98 -7.87
N GLU A 47 3.09 2.81 -6.55
CA GLU A 47 3.66 3.82 -5.64
C GLU A 47 5.14 4.11 -5.93
N PHE A 48 5.85 3.14 -6.48
CA PHE A 48 7.27 3.29 -6.85
C PHE A 48 7.45 3.73 -8.29
N PHE A 49 6.40 3.67 -9.12
CA PHE A 49 6.44 3.91 -10.57
C PHE A 49 6.30 5.41 -10.92
N ARG A 50 7.18 6.22 -10.32
CA ARG A 50 7.18 7.69 -10.44
C ARG A 50 8.59 8.28 -10.38
N ASP A 51 8.74 9.49 -10.92
CA ASP A 51 9.88 10.37 -10.67
C ASP A 51 9.44 11.67 -9.99
N GLU A 52 10.35 12.64 -9.90
CA GLU A 52 10.07 13.96 -9.32
C GLU A 52 9.00 14.76 -10.09
N LYS A 53 8.60 14.33 -11.30
CA LYS A 53 7.56 14.95 -12.11
C LYS A 53 6.22 14.22 -12.03
N GLY A 54 6.13 13.13 -11.27
CA GLY A 54 4.93 12.34 -11.08
C GLY A 54 5.02 10.92 -11.65
N LEU A 55 3.85 10.30 -11.86
CA LEU A 55 3.74 8.92 -12.34
C LEU A 55 4.33 8.78 -13.75
N PHE A 56 4.97 7.64 -14.01
CA PHE A 56 5.53 7.35 -15.34
C PHE A 56 4.48 7.00 -16.39
N ILE A 57 3.30 6.59 -15.97
CA ILE A 57 2.14 6.37 -16.83
C ILE A 57 0.93 6.92 -16.08
N GLU A 58 0.15 7.79 -16.72
CA GLU A 58 -1.14 8.21 -16.20
C GLU A 58 -2.20 7.15 -16.56
N SER A 59 -2.95 6.69 -15.56
CA SER A 59 -3.89 5.56 -15.66
C SER A 59 -4.92 5.68 -16.78
N HIS A 60 -5.26 6.90 -17.20
CA HIS A 60 -6.28 7.17 -18.21
C HIS A 60 -5.76 7.25 -19.66
N ILE A 61 -4.45 7.42 -19.87
CA ILE A 61 -3.85 7.55 -21.22
C ILE A 61 -2.98 6.32 -21.54
N LEU A 62 -2.53 5.57 -20.53
CA LEU A 62 -1.61 4.42 -20.68
C LEU A 62 -0.37 4.78 -21.53
N ASP A 63 0.09 6.02 -21.44
CA ASP A 63 1.21 6.54 -22.21
C ASP A 63 2.20 7.26 -21.29
N TYR A 64 3.47 7.27 -21.71
CA TYR A 64 4.56 7.90 -20.98
C TYR A 64 4.49 9.43 -21.08
N PRO A 65 4.96 10.20 -20.08
CA PRO A 65 5.21 11.62 -20.22
C PRO A 65 6.24 11.95 -21.32
N HIS A 66 6.19 13.18 -21.84
CA HIS A 66 7.03 13.63 -22.97
C HIS A 66 8.53 13.43 -22.76
N HIS A 67 9.04 13.64 -21.54
CA HIS A 67 10.47 13.46 -21.26
C HIS A 67 10.90 12.00 -21.36
N ILE A 68 10.00 11.06 -21.07
CA ILE A 68 10.26 9.61 -21.14
C ILE A 68 10.05 9.10 -22.57
N ARG A 69 9.06 9.62 -23.30
CA ARG A 69 8.82 9.26 -24.71
C ARG A 69 10.03 9.52 -25.60
N LYS A 70 10.80 10.58 -25.30
CA LYS A 70 12.01 10.94 -26.05
C LYS A 70 13.21 10.02 -25.81
N MET A 71 13.18 9.21 -24.75
CA MET A 71 14.25 8.26 -24.45
C MET A 71 14.14 7.06 -25.38
N SER A 72 15.29 6.51 -25.78
CA SER A 72 15.33 5.19 -26.42
C SER A 72 14.78 4.12 -25.47
N PRO A 73 14.30 2.97 -25.98
CA PRO A 73 13.76 1.90 -25.12
C PRO A 73 14.73 1.49 -24.00
N LYS A 74 16.02 1.32 -24.31
CA LYS A 74 17.04 0.93 -23.32
C LYS A 74 17.26 1.99 -22.23
N GLU A 75 17.32 3.26 -22.63
CA GLU A 75 17.46 4.37 -21.68
C GLU A 75 16.23 4.48 -20.79
N ARG A 76 15.04 4.34 -21.37
CA ARG A 76 13.76 4.35 -20.65
C ARG A 76 13.70 3.25 -19.60
N ASP A 77 14.02 2.02 -19.96
CA ASP A 77 14.00 0.88 -19.04
C ASP A 77 14.97 1.10 -17.88
N THR A 78 16.17 1.59 -18.18
CA THR A 78 17.19 1.90 -17.16
C THR A 78 16.73 3.03 -16.23
N TYR A 79 16.15 4.09 -16.80
CA TYR A 79 15.64 5.24 -16.06
C TYR A 79 14.52 4.83 -15.10
N ILE A 80 13.50 4.14 -15.60
CA ILE A 80 12.36 3.66 -14.81
C ILE A 80 12.84 2.71 -13.71
N GLN A 81 13.69 1.72 -14.06
CA GLN A 81 14.18 0.76 -13.08
C GLN A 81 14.95 1.44 -11.95
N SER A 82 15.79 2.43 -12.25
CA SER A 82 16.55 3.16 -11.24
C SER A 82 15.66 3.95 -10.27
N HIS A 83 14.57 4.54 -10.76
CA HIS A 83 13.63 5.29 -9.93
C HIS A 83 12.76 4.36 -9.09
N VAL A 84 12.27 3.25 -9.65
CA VAL A 84 11.57 2.22 -8.89
C VAL A 84 12.42 1.73 -7.73
N GLU A 85 13.70 1.40 -7.98
CA GLU A 85 14.61 0.94 -6.92
C GLU A 85 14.87 2.01 -5.86
N LYS A 86 15.04 3.27 -6.27
CA LYS A 86 15.20 4.42 -5.37
C LYS A 86 13.95 4.60 -4.49
N ASN A 87 12.78 4.57 -5.10
CA ASN A 87 11.50 4.82 -4.41
C ASN A 87 11.14 3.68 -3.47
N ALA A 88 11.33 2.42 -3.88
CA ALA A 88 11.16 1.27 -3.00
C ALA A 88 12.08 1.37 -1.76
N LYS A 89 13.37 1.69 -1.96
CA LYS A 89 14.30 1.89 -0.83
C LYS A 89 13.89 3.05 0.08
N ALA A 90 13.30 4.11 -0.47
CA ALA A 90 12.79 5.24 0.32
C ALA A 90 11.54 4.87 1.12
N PHE A 91 10.65 4.04 0.55
CA PHE A 91 9.45 3.57 1.23
C PHE A 91 9.79 2.73 2.47
N TRP A 92 10.71 1.77 2.34
CA TRP A 92 11.23 0.99 3.48
C TRP A 92 12.53 1.57 4.06
N ARG A 93 12.65 2.91 4.20
CA ARG A 93 13.92 3.55 4.65
C ARG A 93 14.44 2.98 5.98
N ASP A 94 13.53 2.71 6.92
CA ASP A 94 13.84 2.21 8.26
C ASP A 94 13.95 0.68 8.31
N HIS A 95 13.56 0.01 7.22
CA HIS A 95 13.63 -1.44 7.06
C HIS A 95 14.24 -1.85 5.70
N PRO A 96 15.51 -1.50 5.40
CA PRO A 96 16.08 -1.65 4.05
C PRO A 96 16.02 -3.07 3.48
N PHE A 97 16.08 -4.08 4.34
CA PHE A 97 15.96 -5.49 3.96
C PHE A 97 14.62 -5.80 3.26
N TYR A 98 13.52 -5.13 3.63
CA TYR A 98 12.23 -5.34 2.99
C TYR A 98 12.17 -4.78 1.57
N ALA A 99 12.88 -3.66 1.30
CA ALA A 99 13.03 -3.18 -0.08
C ALA A 99 13.76 -4.20 -0.96
N GLU A 100 14.83 -4.83 -0.44
CA GLU A 100 15.56 -5.86 -1.17
C GLU A 100 14.72 -7.11 -1.42
N LEU A 101 13.94 -7.55 -0.43
CA LEU A 101 13.00 -8.65 -0.59
C LEU A 101 11.96 -8.36 -1.66
N TYR A 102 11.31 -7.19 -1.61
CA TYR A 102 10.30 -6.77 -2.57
C TYR A 102 10.87 -6.73 -4.00
N LEU A 103 12.01 -6.06 -4.20
CA LEU A 103 12.66 -5.94 -5.51
C LEU A 103 13.09 -7.30 -6.07
N ARG A 104 13.48 -8.25 -5.20
CA ARG A 104 13.81 -9.62 -5.61
C ARG A 104 12.58 -10.36 -6.11
N GLU A 105 11.45 -10.29 -5.42
CA GLU A 105 10.21 -10.92 -5.88
C GLU A 105 9.70 -10.25 -7.18
N PHE A 106 9.77 -8.92 -7.27
CA PHE A 106 9.43 -8.18 -8.48
C PHE A 106 10.28 -8.60 -9.70
N LYS A 107 11.57 -8.86 -9.50
CA LYS A 107 12.44 -9.38 -10.55
C LYS A 107 12.00 -10.77 -11.02
N LYS A 108 11.56 -11.65 -10.12
CA LYS A 108 11.00 -12.96 -10.51
C LYS A 108 9.73 -12.79 -11.32
N TYR A 109 8.81 -11.92 -10.88
CA TYR A 109 7.60 -11.59 -11.62
C TYR A 109 7.88 -11.13 -13.06
N LYS A 110 8.85 -10.21 -13.23
CA LYS A 110 9.30 -9.76 -14.57
C LYS A 110 9.82 -10.91 -15.46
N VAL A 111 10.46 -11.93 -14.88
CA VAL A 111 11.00 -13.08 -15.62
C VAL A 111 9.93 -14.08 -16.01
N VAL A 112 8.95 -14.32 -15.14
CA VAL A 112 7.83 -15.24 -15.41
C VAL A 112 6.95 -14.71 -16.56
N GLY A 113 6.93 -13.40 -16.77
CA GLY A 113 6.24 -12.75 -17.88
C GLY A 113 4.73 -12.68 -17.67
N LYS A 114 4.09 -11.73 -18.36
CA LYS A 114 2.62 -11.53 -18.33
C LYS A 114 1.81 -12.73 -18.85
N GLU A 115 2.46 -13.76 -19.41
CA GLU A 115 1.80 -14.93 -20.00
C GLU A 115 1.22 -15.89 -18.96
N VAL A 116 1.69 -15.81 -17.70
CA VAL A 116 1.06 -16.53 -16.58
C VAL A 116 0.17 -15.56 -15.81
N GLY A 117 -0.89 -15.10 -16.48
CA GLY A 117 -1.93 -14.29 -15.83
C GLY A 117 -2.35 -14.93 -14.49
N ASN A 118 -2.40 -14.11 -13.44
CA ASN A 118 -2.94 -14.42 -12.11
C ASN A 118 -2.28 -15.55 -11.30
N ALA A 119 -1.14 -16.15 -11.70
CA ALA A 119 -0.54 -17.27 -10.95
C ALA A 119 0.75 -16.92 -10.19
N PHE A 120 1.32 -15.73 -10.39
CA PHE A 120 2.48 -15.33 -9.60
C PHE A 120 2.01 -14.87 -8.21
N SER A 121 2.36 -15.65 -7.19
CA SER A 121 2.18 -15.26 -5.79
C SER A 121 3.57 -14.99 -5.21
N PRO A 122 3.87 -13.73 -4.80
CA PRO A 122 5.12 -13.46 -4.11
C PRO A 122 5.12 -14.17 -2.75
N HIS A 123 6.32 -14.53 -2.28
CA HIS A 123 6.46 -15.21 -1.00
C HIS A 123 7.11 -14.28 0.02
N PHE A 124 6.27 -13.63 0.83
CA PHE A 124 6.68 -12.74 1.91
C PHE A 124 6.37 -13.34 3.28
N SER A 125 7.08 -12.90 4.32
CA SER A 125 6.78 -13.26 5.70
C SER A 125 5.60 -12.45 6.24
N ASP A 126 4.92 -12.95 7.27
CA ASP A 126 3.87 -12.19 7.97
C ASP A 126 4.39 -10.85 8.51
N GLU A 127 5.64 -10.82 8.96
CA GLU A 127 6.30 -9.58 9.41
C GLU A 127 6.46 -8.57 8.27
N PHE A 128 6.79 -9.03 7.06
CA PHE A 128 6.86 -8.16 5.89
C PHE A 128 5.49 -7.56 5.58
N TYR A 129 4.43 -8.38 5.59
CA TYR A 129 3.06 -7.89 5.37
C TYR A 129 2.66 -6.87 6.44
N PHE A 130 2.90 -7.17 7.71
CA PHE A 130 2.58 -6.28 8.81
C PHE A 130 3.28 -4.91 8.69
N ILE A 131 4.60 -4.91 8.45
CA ILE A 131 5.36 -3.66 8.33
C ILE A 131 4.95 -2.89 7.08
N THR A 132 4.75 -3.58 5.95
CA THR A 132 4.37 -2.93 4.69
C THR A 132 2.96 -2.36 4.75
N ALA A 133 1.99 -3.11 5.27
CA ALA A 133 0.62 -2.63 5.48
C ALA A 133 0.59 -1.40 6.40
N LYS A 134 1.37 -1.44 7.48
CA LYS A 134 1.52 -0.29 8.37
C LYS A 134 2.04 0.95 7.62
N LEU A 135 3.08 0.79 6.80
CA LEU A 135 3.64 1.89 6.01
C LEU A 135 2.64 2.42 4.98
N ILE A 136 1.88 1.54 4.30
CA ILE A 136 0.82 1.95 3.38
C ILE A 136 -0.20 2.83 4.12
N ILE A 137 -0.70 2.36 5.26
CA ILE A 137 -1.72 3.08 6.04
C ILE A 137 -1.21 4.45 6.54
N THR A 138 0.07 4.58 6.90
CA THR A 138 0.59 5.79 7.53
C THR A 138 1.32 6.75 6.60
N GLU A 139 1.83 6.28 5.47
CA GLU A 139 2.70 7.04 4.57
C GLU A 139 2.11 7.23 3.16
N THR A 140 0.95 6.64 2.86
CA THR A 140 0.23 6.83 1.58
C THR A 140 -1.21 7.28 1.82
N ASP A 141 -1.88 7.71 0.75
CA ASP A 141 -3.28 8.14 0.78
C ASP A 141 -4.27 6.95 0.75
N TRP A 142 -3.92 5.80 1.35
CA TRP A 142 -4.76 4.59 1.35
C TRP A 142 -6.18 4.85 1.85
N TYR A 143 -6.33 5.67 2.90
CA TYR A 143 -7.62 6.13 3.43
C TYR A 143 -7.96 7.59 3.03
N GLY A 144 -7.21 8.17 2.09
CA GLY A 144 -7.31 9.57 1.68
C GLY A 144 -6.61 10.56 2.64
N GLU A 145 -6.63 11.84 2.25
CA GLU A 145 -5.87 12.92 2.91
C GLU A 145 -6.30 13.21 4.37
N ASP A 146 -7.47 12.69 4.81
CA ASP A 146 -8.09 13.00 6.11
C ASP A 146 -8.03 11.83 7.12
N PHE A 147 -7.07 10.91 6.99
CA PHE A 147 -6.90 9.83 7.97
C PHE A 147 -6.43 10.37 9.32
N HIS A 148 -7.27 10.21 10.35
CA HIS A 148 -6.99 10.70 11.70
C HIS A 148 -7.33 9.65 12.76
N ILE A 149 -6.42 9.48 13.71
CA ILE A 149 -6.66 8.71 14.93
C ILE A 149 -6.97 9.70 16.05
N ILE A 150 -8.22 9.70 16.52
CA ILE A 150 -8.72 10.60 17.56
C ILE A 150 -8.99 9.79 18.81
N GLN A 151 -8.48 10.26 19.95
CA GLN A 151 -8.81 9.68 21.24
C GLN A 151 -10.22 10.12 21.68
N ILE A 152 -11.05 9.15 22.07
CA ILE A 152 -12.36 9.40 22.68
C ILE A 152 -12.20 9.23 24.20
N ASP A 153 -12.38 10.32 24.96
CA ASP A 153 -12.43 10.27 26.42
C ASP A 153 -13.86 10.00 26.89
N LEU A 154 -14.11 8.78 27.38
CA LEU A 154 -15.41 8.39 27.92
C LEU A 154 -15.65 8.91 29.36
N ALA A 155 -14.67 9.57 29.98
CA ALA A 155 -14.88 10.30 31.23
C ALA A 155 -15.53 11.67 31.01
N ASP A 156 -15.40 12.24 29.80
CA ASP A 156 -16.13 13.44 29.40
C ASP A 156 -17.61 13.09 29.22
N ARG A 157 -18.53 13.86 29.80
CA ARG A 157 -19.98 13.59 29.70
C ARG A 157 -20.63 14.22 28.46
N ASN A 158 -19.84 14.88 27.61
CA ASN A 158 -20.31 15.56 26.39
C ASN A 158 -20.31 14.65 25.14
N TYR A 159 -20.66 13.37 25.28
CA TYR A 159 -20.89 12.50 24.14
C TYR A 159 -22.30 11.87 24.21
N GLN A 160 -22.88 11.59 23.05
CA GLN A 160 -24.11 10.82 22.93
C GLN A 160 -23.79 9.49 22.28
N LEU A 161 -23.99 8.40 23.02
CA LEU A 161 -23.80 7.04 22.50
C LEU A 161 -25.13 6.58 21.90
N ILE A 162 -25.18 6.45 20.58
CA ILE A 162 -26.35 5.96 19.84
C ILE A 162 -26.01 4.53 19.42
N PHE A 163 -26.76 3.55 19.95
CA PHE A 163 -26.67 2.16 19.52
C PHE A 163 -28.00 1.78 18.86
N GLU A 164 -27.92 1.16 17.68
CA GLU A 164 -29.04 0.51 17.04
C GLU A 164 -29.10 -0.93 17.58
N LEU A 165 -30.13 -1.23 18.37
CA LEU A 165 -30.39 -2.59 18.85
C LEU A 165 -31.02 -3.38 17.71
N THR A 166 -30.22 -4.15 16.97
CA THR A 166 -30.75 -5.26 16.16
C THR A 166 -31.17 -6.36 17.14
N LEU A 167 -32.46 -6.41 17.44
CA LEU A 167 -33.07 -7.56 18.10
C LEU A 167 -33.13 -8.68 17.06
N GLU A 168 -32.26 -9.69 17.18
CA GLU A 168 -32.48 -10.98 16.51
C GLU A 168 -33.67 -11.67 17.20
N GLU A 169 -34.71 -11.99 16.42
CA GLU A 169 -35.86 -12.81 16.81
C GLU A 169 -35.53 -14.30 16.86
#